data_AF-A0A158P5K1-F1
#
_entry.id   AF-A0A158P5K1-F1
#
_cell.length_a   1.000
_cell.length_b   1.000
_cell.length_c   1.000
_cell.angle_alpha   90.00
_cell.angle_beta   90.00
_cell.angle_gamma   90.00
#
_symmetry.space_group_name_H-M   'P 1'
#
loop_
_entity.id
_entity.type
_entity.pdbx_description
1 polymer ?
#
loop_
_entity_poly.entity_id
_entity_poly.type
_entity_poly.pdbx_seq_one_letter_code
_entity_poly.pdbx_strand_id
1 'polypeptide(L)'
;MSPKLIPNLYNKTKYVTHYQNLRYYMSKGLQLKKIHKILQFEEKPWLKPYIMLCTEKRQQANNAFEKDFWKLMINSLYGKSIENKRKHCEVKFLNDRADVIKATRKPLFDQFCILDENRAIAKLRKSKVLLDKPIAVGFSVLEFTKLYMYQLHYDTFKAHYGQKISLVYTDTDSFIYHIQTENLYRDFAYFANIMDFCDYPKDHFLHSNENKKKLGYLKDETNGDPIIEIIALKSKMYLIRSVNNERKTAKGIQKHVVKSQILRDDYRNCLYNEELYRHTNHELQSKNHIIKAISTEKISLSPLDDKRWAIDNINTHAFGHYLSKYEI
;
A
#
# COMPACT_ATOMS: atom_id res chain seq x y z
N MET A 1 5.70 10.92 17.62
CA MET A 1 5.57 9.80 16.65
C MET A 1 4.13 9.71 16.19
N SER A 2 3.85 9.50 14.90
CA SER A 2 2.48 9.23 14.45
C SER A 2 2.07 7.80 14.83
N PRO A 3 0.82 7.57 15.28
CA PRO A 3 0.34 6.21 15.55
C PRO A 3 0.46 5.34 14.29
N LYS A 4 0.96 4.10 14.45
CA LYS A 4 1.11 3.14 13.36
C LYS A 4 -0.20 2.38 13.16
N LEU A 5 -0.55 2.13 11.90
CA LEU A 5 -1.64 1.22 11.56
C LEU A 5 -1.11 -0.21 11.56
N ILE A 6 -1.63 -1.03 12.47
CA ILE A 6 -1.20 -2.41 12.68
C ILE A 6 -2.43 -3.33 12.58
N PRO A 7 -2.47 -4.27 11.62
CA PRO A 7 -3.46 -5.33 11.61
C PRO A 7 -3.31 -6.18 12.88
N ASN A 8 -4.39 -6.34 13.63
CA ASN A 8 -4.40 -7.12 14.87
C ASN A 8 -5.78 -7.72 15.11
N LEU A 9 -5.79 -8.78 15.91
CA LEU A 9 -6.94 -9.62 16.24
C LEU A 9 -7.63 -9.22 17.56
N TYR A 10 -7.18 -8.14 18.21
CA TYR A 10 -7.86 -7.62 19.40
C TYR A 10 -9.30 -7.20 19.10
N ASN A 11 -10.12 -7.26 20.15
CA ASN A 11 -11.47 -6.71 20.15
C ASN A 11 -11.47 -5.25 19.68
N LYS A 12 -12.39 -4.93 18.76
CA LYS A 12 -12.54 -3.56 18.25
C LYS A 12 -13.75 -2.90 18.90
N THR A 13 -13.55 -1.72 19.47
CA THR A 13 -14.64 -0.87 19.98
C THR A 13 -14.80 0.36 19.10
N LYS A 14 -16.05 0.73 18.78
CA LYS A 14 -16.37 1.88 17.91
C LYS A 14 -15.66 1.83 16.54
N TYR A 15 -15.41 0.61 16.03
CA TYR A 15 -14.84 0.42 14.69
C TYR A 15 -15.87 0.80 13.63
N VAL A 16 -15.42 1.57 12.63
CA VAL A 16 -16.26 1.96 11.49
C VAL A 16 -15.96 0.98 10.36
N THR A 17 -17.00 0.30 9.87
CA THR A 17 -16.90 -0.68 8.78
C THR A 17 -18.11 -0.60 7.87
N HIS A 18 -17.95 -1.00 6.61
CA HIS A 18 -19.06 -1.14 5.69
C HIS A 18 -19.94 -2.34 6.05
N TYR A 19 -21.26 -2.26 5.81
CA TYR A 19 -22.18 -3.32 6.22
C TYR A 19 -21.88 -4.67 5.53
N GLN A 20 -21.43 -4.65 4.27
CA GLN A 20 -21.03 -5.86 3.55
C GLN A 20 -19.81 -6.54 4.19
N ASN A 21 -18.82 -5.74 4.60
CA ASN A 21 -17.64 -6.23 5.32
C ASN A 21 -18.05 -6.82 6.67
N LEU A 22 -18.91 -6.14 7.42
CA LEU A 22 -19.41 -6.65 8.70
C LEU A 22 -20.13 -7.99 8.52
N ARG A 23 -21.03 -8.11 7.53
CA ARG A 23 -21.70 -9.38 7.22
C ARG A 23 -20.71 -10.49 6.91
N TYR A 24 -19.69 -10.19 6.10
CA TYR A 24 -18.65 -11.15 5.79
C TYR A 24 -17.85 -11.55 7.04
N TYR A 25 -17.40 -10.60 7.86
CA TYR A 25 -16.69 -10.91 9.10
C TYR A 25 -17.52 -11.79 10.04
N MET A 26 -18.82 -11.50 10.17
CA MET A 26 -19.73 -12.31 10.97
C MET A 26 -19.87 -13.74 10.41
N SER A 27 -19.95 -13.91 9.09
CA SER A 27 -19.92 -15.26 8.48
C SER A 27 -18.61 -16.02 8.70
N LYS A 28 -17.51 -15.31 9.00
CA LYS A 28 -16.22 -15.88 9.36
C LYS A 28 -16.02 -16.02 10.88
N GLY A 29 -17.07 -15.81 11.68
CA GLY A 29 -17.07 -16.04 13.13
C GLY A 29 -16.85 -14.79 13.99
N LEU A 30 -16.76 -13.59 13.41
CA LEU A 30 -16.69 -12.35 14.20
C LEU A 30 -18.00 -12.12 14.95
N GLN A 31 -17.91 -11.95 16.27
CA GLN A 31 -19.07 -11.71 17.12
C GLN A 31 -19.34 -10.21 17.28
N LEU A 32 -20.51 -9.77 16.82
CA LEU A 32 -20.95 -8.37 16.99
C LEU A 32 -21.58 -8.18 18.37
N LYS A 33 -20.97 -7.34 19.21
CA LYS A 33 -21.51 -7.02 20.55
C LYS A 33 -22.52 -5.88 20.56
N LYS A 34 -22.24 -4.78 19.84
CA LYS A 34 -23.09 -3.58 19.86
C LYS A 34 -22.91 -2.73 18.60
N ILE A 35 -24.02 -2.26 18.04
CA ILE A 35 -24.03 -1.21 17.01
C ILE A 35 -24.24 0.13 17.71
N HIS A 36 -23.36 1.10 17.46
CA HIS A 36 -23.43 2.43 18.08
C HIS A 36 -24.09 3.48 17.18
N LYS A 37 -23.83 3.44 15.88
CA LYS A 37 -24.29 4.41 14.88
C LYS A 37 -24.43 3.71 13.54
N ILE A 38 -25.40 4.14 12.74
CA ILE A 38 -25.61 3.68 11.37
C ILE A 38 -25.67 4.92 10.49
N LEU A 39 -24.95 4.88 9.36
CA LEU A 39 -25.09 5.83 8.27
C LEU A 39 -25.67 5.08 7.09
N GLN A 40 -26.89 5.44 6.68
CA GLN A 40 -27.58 4.85 5.54
C GLN A 40 -27.44 5.76 4.32
N PHE A 41 -27.31 5.17 3.15
CA PHE A 41 -27.16 5.87 1.88
C PHE A 41 -27.66 4.99 0.72
N GLU A 42 -27.94 5.63 -0.42
CA GLU A 42 -28.22 4.94 -1.67
C GLU A 42 -26.93 4.75 -2.48
N GLU A 43 -26.78 3.59 -3.11
CA GLU A 43 -25.65 3.26 -3.96
C GLU A 43 -26.06 3.31 -5.44
N LYS A 44 -25.25 3.99 -6.28
CA LYS A 44 -25.42 4.02 -7.73
C LYS A 44 -24.05 3.92 -8.41
N PRO A 45 -23.93 3.29 -9.60
CA PRO A 45 -22.67 3.17 -10.33
C PRO A 45 -22.33 4.47 -11.10
N TRP A 46 -22.44 5.64 -10.47
CA TRP A 46 -22.30 6.95 -11.12
C TRP A 46 -20.89 7.21 -11.69
N LEU A 47 -19.85 6.59 -11.13
CA LEU A 47 -18.48 6.64 -11.66
C LEU A 47 -18.20 5.64 -12.79
N LYS A 48 -19.09 4.68 -13.03
CA LYS A 48 -18.85 3.58 -13.98
C LYS A 48 -18.45 4.11 -15.37
N PRO A 49 -19.13 5.11 -15.98
CA PRO A 49 -18.73 5.61 -17.30
C PRO A 49 -17.29 6.13 -17.33
N TYR A 50 -16.87 6.85 -16.29
CA TYR A 50 -15.52 7.40 -16.19
C TYR A 50 -14.45 6.31 -16.01
N ILE A 51 -14.72 5.34 -15.13
CA ILE A 51 -13.80 4.23 -14.86
C ILE A 51 -13.65 3.34 -16.10
N MET A 52 -14.75 3.06 -16.80
CA MET A 52 -14.72 2.29 -18.05
C MET A 52 -13.91 3.02 -19.12
N LEU A 53 -14.16 4.32 -19.34
CA LEU A 53 -13.37 5.13 -20.27
C LEU A 53 -11.87 5.06 -19.98
N CYS A 54 -11.46 5.27 -18.72
CA CYS A 54 -10.04 5.22 -18.35
C CYS A 54 -9.46 3.82 -18.55
N THR A 55 -10.25 2.77 -18.31
CA THR A 55 -9.84 1.37 -18.48
C THR A 55 -9.64 1.02 -19.95
N GLU A 56 -10.59 1.40 -20.81
CA GLU A 56 -10.50 1.23 -22.27
C GLU A 56 -9.29 1.98 -22.84
N LYS A 57 -9.10 3.24 -22.45
CA LYS A 57 -7.93 4.02 -22.89
C LYS A 57 -6.61 3.42 -22.40
N ARG A 58 -6.56 2.88 -21.19
CA ARG A 58 -5.39 2.16 -20.67
C ARG A 58 -5.11 0.84 -21.41
N GLN A 59 -6.16 0.16 -21.89
CA GLN A 59 -6.02 -1.04 -22.71
C GLN A 59 -5.47 -0.71 -24.09
N GLN A 60 -5.98 0.35 -24.73
CA GLN A 60 -5.57 0.86 -26.05
C GLN A 60 -4.17 1.50 -26.07
N ALA A 61 -3.68 1.96 -24.92
CA ALA A 61 -2.38 2.62 -24.81
C ALA A 61 -1.21 1.72 -25.26
N ASN A 62 -0.36 2.26 -26.14
CA ASN A 62 0.75 1.52 -26.75
C ASN A 62 2.06 1.65 -25.97
N ASN A 63 2.27 2.78 -25.28
CA ASN A 63 3.48 3.04 -24.51
C ASN A 63 3.23 2.98 -22.99
N ALA A 64 4.32 2.89 -22.21
CA ALA A 64 4.23 2.82 -20.74
C ALA A 64 3.68 4.12 -20.13
N PHE A 65 4.03 5.27 -20.70
CA PHE A 65 3.61 6.58 -20.20
C PHE A 65 2.09 6.74 -20.21
N GLU A 66 1.43 6.47 -21.33
CA GLU A 66 -0.03 6.54 -21.45
C GLU A 66 -0.73 5.54 -20.53
N LYS A 67 -0.19 4.33 -20.40
CA LYS A 67 -0.73 3.31 -19.49
C LYS A 67 -0.70 3.82 -18.04
N ASP A 68 0.39 4.46 -17.64
CA ASP A 68 0.55 5.02 -16.30
C ASP A 68 -0.31 6.27 -16.09
N PHE A 69 -0.48 7.10 -17.12
CA PHE A 69 -1.37 8.25 -17.08
C PHE A 69 -2.82 7.84 -16.80
N TRP A 70 -3.38 6.91 -17.57
CA TRP A 70 -4.77 6.47 -17.36
C TRP A 70 -4.97 5.74 -16.03
N LYS A 71 -3.95 5.01 -15.56
CA LYS A 71 -3.93 4.46 -14.20
C LYS A 71 -3.96 5.56 -13.14
N LEU A 72 -3.17 6.62 -13.32
CA LEU A 72 -3.11 7.76 -12.41
C LEU A 72 -4.45 8.50 -12.33
N MET A 73 -5.18 8.64 -13.43
CA MET A 73 -6.50 9.30 -13.45
C MET A 73 -7.49 8.62 -12.51
N ILE A 74 -7.56 7.28 -12.55
CA ILE A 74 -8.39 6.48 -11.64
C ILE A 74 -7.90 6.63 -10.19
N ASN A 75 -6.60 6.45 -9.94
CA ASN A 75 -6.04 6.50 -8.59
C ASN A 75 -6.15 7.90 -7.95
N SER A 76 -6.04 8.96 -8.75
CA SER A 76 -6.15 10.35 -8.30
C SER A 76 -7.56 10.71 -7.88
N LEU A 77 -8.58 10.19 -8.57
CA LEU A 77 -9.98 10.34 -8.17
C LEU A 77 -10.21 9.77 -6.76
N TYR A 78 -9.73 8.55 -6.51
CA TYR A 78 -9.78 7.96 -5.18
C TYR A 78 -9.02 8.81 -4.15
N GLY A 79 -7.77 9.20 -4.45
CA GLY A 79 -6.97 10.05 -3.55
C GLY A 79 -7.66 11.39 -3.23
N LYS A 80 -8.38 11.97 -4.19
CA LYS A 80 -9.15 13.20 -4.00
C LYS A 80 -10.37 13.00 -3.11
N SER A 81 -11.01 11.84 -3.17
CA SER A 81 -12.18 11.53 -2.32
C SER A 81 -11.85 11.51 -0.82
N ILE A 82 -10.63 11.11 -0.46
CA ILE A 82 -10.14 11.02 0.92
C ILE A 82 -9.20 12.18 1.32
N GLU A 83 -9.19 13.26 0.54
CA GLU A 83 -8.33 14.42 0.81
C GLU A 83 -8.67 15.05 2.16
N ASN A 84 -7.67 15.14 3.05
CA ASN A 84 -7.84 15.79 4.34
C ASN A 84 -7.66 17.31 4.23
N LYS A 85 -8.75 17.99 3.91
CA LYS A 85 -8.81 19.46 3.82
C LYS A 85 -8.42 20.21 5.09
N ARG A 86 -8.45 19.56 6.27
CA ARG A 86 -8.01 20.20 7.53
C ARG A 86 -6.50 20.46 7.56
N LYS A 87 -5.73 19.77 6.71
CA LYS A 87 -4.29 20.01 6.54
C LYS A 87 -4.00 21.17 5.60
N HIS A 88 -5.00 21.74 4.92
CA HIS A 88 -4.77 22.88 4.02
C HIS A 88 -4.47 24.12 4.85
N CYS A 89 -3.55 24.92 4.35
CA CYS A 89 -3.19 26.22 4.93
C CYS A 89 -3.51 27.33 3.93
N GLU A 90 -3.53 28.55 4.44
CA GLU A 90 -3.44 29.76 3.64
C GLU A 90 -1.98 30.18 3.59
N VAL A 91 -1.51 30.52 2.39
CA VAL A 91 -0.14 30.96 2.15
C VAL A 91 -0.21 32.42 1.71
N LYS A 92 0.49 33.30 2.43
CA LYS A 92 0.59 34.72 2.09
C LYS A 92 2.04 35.05 1.76
N PHE A 93 2.25 35.70 0.62
CA PHE A 93 3.51 36.36 0.31
C PHE A 93 3.56 37.71 1.01
N LEU A 94 4.70 38.03 1.60
CA LEU A 94 4.95 39.21 2.42
C LEU A 94 6.20 39.88 1.85
N ASN A 95 6.09 41.16 1.48
CA ASN A 95 7.15 41.90 0.79
C ASN A 95 7.81 42.98 1.66
N ASP A 96 7.33 43.16 2.90
CA ASP A 96 7.91 44.09 3.85
C ASP A 96 7.72 43.62 5.30
N ARG A 97 8.45 44.26 6.21
CA ARG A 97 8.45 43.94 7.64
C ARG A 97 7.09 44.20 8.30
N ALA A 98 6.32 45.17 7.83
CA ALA A 98 5.02 45.51 8.41
C ALA A 98 4.01 44.39 8.16
N ASP A 99 4.00 43.84 6.95
CA ASP A 99 3.17 42.69 6.57
C ASP A 99 3.54 41.43 7.35
N VAL A 100 4.84 41.21 7.62
CA VAL A 100 5.30 40.12 8.49
C VAL A 100 4.74 40.27 9.90
N ILE A 101 4.89 41.43 10.52
CA ILE A 101 4.35 41.70 11.87
C ILE A 101 2.83 41.54 11.89
N LYS A 102 2.13 42.01 10.85
CA LYS A 102 0.68 41.86 10.72
C LYS A 102 0.26 40.39 10.58
N ALA A 103 1.04 39.59 9.84
CA ALA A 103 0.76 38.16 9.66
C ALA A 103 1.02 37.35 10.93
N THR A 104 2.11 37.61 11.65
CA THR A 104 2.48 36.90 12.90
C THR A 104 1.55 37.22 14.05
N ARG A 105 0.94 38.42 14.07
CA ARG A 105 -0.10 38.79 15.05
C ARG A 105 -1.43 38.06 14.86
N LYS A 106 -1.66 37.39 13.73
CA LYS A 106 -2.91 36.66 13.51
C LYS A 106 -2.94 35.39 14.39
N PRO A 107 -4.06 35.09 15.05
CA PRO A 107 -4.18 33.89 15.92
C PRO A 107 -4.02 32.56 15.16
N LEU A 108 -4.18 32.61 13.83
CA LEU A 108 -4.07 31.47 12.95
C LEU A 108 -2.66 31.30 12.36
N PHE A 109 -1.73 32.18 12.69
CA PHE A 109 -0.35 32.05 12.26
C PHE A 109 0.22 30.69 12.70
N ASP A 110 0.93 30.02 11.78
CA ASP A 110 1.55 28.71 12.01
C ASP A 110 3.08 28.87 12.00
N GLN A 111 3.61 29.33 10.86
CA GLN A 111 5.04 29.55 10.67
C GLN A 111 5.28 30.53 9.51
N PHE A 112 6.48 31.09 9.41
CA PHE A 112 6.92 31.81 8.22
C PHE A 112 8.20 31.17 7.66
N CYS A 113 8.43 31.37 6.37
CA CYS A 113 9.65 31.00 5.65
C CYS A 113 10.21 32.26 5.00
N ILE A 114 11.44 32.64 5.35
CA ILE A 114 12.13 33.75 4.70
C ILE A 114 12.63 33.25 3.35
N LEU A 115 12.28 33.96 2.28
CA LEU A 115 12.72 33.65 0.92
C LEU A 115 14.03 34.39 0.59
N ASP A 116 14.04 35.71 0.84
CA ASP A 116 15.18 36.60 0.64
C ASP A 116 15.10 37.78 1.64
N GLU A 117 15.99 38.77 1.51
CA GLU A 117 16.09 39.93 2.42
C GLU A 117 14.78 40.73 2.54
N ASN A 118 13.94 40.72 1.51
CA ASN A 118 12.72 41.53 1.43
C ASN A 118 11.45 40.70 1.32
N ARG A 119 11.54 39.37 1.20
CA ARG A 119 10.38 38.51 0.95
C ARG A 119 10.29 37.37 1.96
N ALA A 120 9.08 37.15 2.46
CA ALA A 120 8.74 36.01 3.29
C ALA A 120 7.40 35.41 2.87
N ILE A 121 7.21 34.14 3.23
CA ILE A 121 5.94 33.45 3.15
C ILE A 121 5.43 33.23 4.56
N ALA A 122 4.23 33.69 4.89
CA ALA A 122 3.52 33.25 6.08
C ALA A 122 2.55 32.12 5.74
N LYS A 123 2.65 31.03 6.50
CA LYS A 123 1.69 29.94 6.53
C LYS A 123 0.70 30.20 7.67
N LEU A 124 -0.57 30.26 7.34
CA LEU A 124 -1.66 30.41 8.30
C LEU A 124 -2.60 29.20 8.25
N ARG A 125 -3.11 28.81 9.41
CA ARG A 125 -4.23 27.86 9.52
C ARG A 125 -5.50 28.52 8.99
N LYS A 126 -6.41 27.71 8.47
CA LYS A 126 -7.73 28.21 8.05
C LYS A 126 -8.67 28.31 9.24
N SER A 127 -9.33 29.45 9.41
CA SER A 127 -10.38 29.63 10.42
C SER A 127 -11.62 28.78 10.14
N LYS A 128 -11.92 28.56 8.85
CA LYS A 128 -13.05 27.77 8.37
C LYS A 128 -12.55 26.77 7.33
N VAL A 129 -13.00 25.52 7.45
CA VAL A 129 -12.66 24.44 6.51
C VAL A 129 -13.96 23.88 5.93
N LEU A 130 -14.16 24.06 4.63
CA LEU A 130 -15.29 23.47 3.90
C LEU A 130 -15.02 21.99 3.62
N LEU A 131 -15.80 21.10 4.25
CA LEU A 131 -15.70 19.63 4.07
C LEU A 131 -16.56 19.16 2.88
N ASP A 132 -16.14 19.47 1.66
CA ASP A 132 -16.84 19.10 0.42
C ASP A 132 -16.28 17.84 -0.26
N LYS A 133 -15.43 17.08 0.43
CA LYS A 133 -14.82 15.87 -0.12
C LYS A 133 -15.69 14.66 0.17
N PRO A 134 -15.96 13.79 -0.83
CA PRO A 134 -16.83 12.63 -0.67
C PRO A 134 -16.09 11.50 0.06
N ILE A 135 -15.72 11.73 1.33
CA ILE A 135 -14.92 10.79 2.14
C ILE A 135 -15.62 9.43 2.26
N ALA A 136 -16.95 9.40 2.32
CA ALA A 136 -17.73 8.17 2.36
C ALA A 136 -17.50 7.28 1.12
N VAL A 137 -17.29 7.87 -0.05
CA VAL A 137 -16.96 7.13 -1.28
C VAL A 137 -15.59 6.46 -1.14
N GLY A 138 -14.57 7.24 -0.74
CA GLY A 138 -13.23 6.70 -0.55
C GLY A 138 -13.15 5.64 0.55
N PHE A 139 -13.89 5.83 1.65
CA PHE A 139 -14.05 4.82 2.69
C PHE A 139 -14.66 3.53 2.13
N SER A 140 -15.74 3.64 1.36
CA SER A 140 -16.44 2.47 0.81
C SER A 140 -15.56 1.70 -0.20
N VAL A 141 -14.81 2.41 -1.06
CA VAL A 141 -13.85 1.79 -1.98
C VAL A 141 -12.83 0.94 -1.22
N LEU A 142 -12.23 1.48 -0.14
CA LEU A 142 -11.30 0.70 0.69
C LEU A 142 -11.94 -0.52 1.33
N GLU A 143 -13.16 -0.39 1.84
CA GLU A 143 -13.87 -1.50 2.46
C GLU A 143 -14.17 -2.60 1.44
N PHE A 144 -14.65 -2.26 0.25
CA PHE A 144 -14.88 -3.23 -0.82
C PHE A 144 -13.59 -3.90 -1.31
N THR A 145 -12.48 -3.16 -1.41
CA THR A 145 -11.18 -3.78 -1.75
C THR A 145 -10.74 -4.78 -0.68
N LYS A 146 -10.89 -4.46 0.61
CA LYS A 146 -10.60 -5.44 1.68
C LYS A 146 -11.47 -6.67 1.58
N LEU A 147 -12.77 -6.49 1.35
CA LEU A 147 -13.72 -7.59 1.21
C LEU A 147 -13.31 -8.51 0.06
N TYR A 148 -13.02 -7.94 -1.11
CA TYR A 148 -12.57 -8.68 -2.28
C TYR A 148 -11.28 -9.48 -2.01
N MET A 149 -10.29 -8.85 -1.39
CA MET A 149 -9.04 -9.52 -1.01
C MET A 149 -9.28 -10.64 0.00
N TYR A 150 -10.15 -10.45 0.99
CA TYR A 150 -10.48 -11.50 1.94
C TYR A 150 -11.25 -12.66 1.31
N GLN A 151 -12.15 -12.40 0.37
CA GLN A 151 -12.85 -13.44 -0.37
C GLN A 151 -11.88 -14.24 -1.24
N LEU A 152 -11.00 -13.57 -1.99
CA LEU A 152 -9.93 -14.24 -2.75
C LEU A 152 -9.08 -15.14 -1.84
N HIS A 153 -8.65 -14.63 -0.70
CA HIS A 153 -7.83 -15.43 0.21
C HIS A 153 -8.61 -16.60 0.81
N TYR A 154 -9.73 -16.35 1.50
CA TYR A 154 -10.41 -17.36 2.31
C TYR A 154 -11.36 -18.25 1.52
N ASP A 155 -12.09 -17.68 0.55
CA ASP A 155 -13.15 -18.38 -0.18
C ASP A 155 -12.67 -18.99 -1.48
N THR A 156 -11.56 -18.51 -2.03
CA THR A 156 -10.97 -19.03 -3.28
C THR A 156 -9.71 -19.84 -3.00
N PHE A 157 -8.60 -19.20 -2.64
CA PHE A 157 -7.31 -19.87 -2.55
C PHE A 157 -7.21 -20.82 -1.35
N LYS A 158 -7.58 -20.34 -0.15
CA LYS A 158 -7.54 -21.18 1.07
C LYS A 158 -8.56 -22.31 1.01
N ALA A 159 -9.72 -22.09 0.40
CA ALA A 159 -10.74 -23.11 0.19
C ALA A 159 -10.24 -24.22 -0.75
N HIS A 160 -9.58 -23.87 -1.85
CA HIS A 160 -9.06 -24.84 -2.82
C HIS A 160 -7.89 -25.67 -2.27
N TYR A 161 -6.89 -25.00 -1.68
CA TYR A 161 -5.65 -25.67 -1.23
C TYR A 161 -5.70 -26.23 0.19
N GLY A 162 -6.66 -25.78 1.03
CA GLY A 162 -6.76 -26.21 2.42
C GLY A 162 -5.48 -25.91 3.20
N GLN A 163 -4.86 -26.94 3.79
CA GLN A 163 -3.61 -26.78 4.56
C GLN A 163 -2.35 -26.66 3.69
N LYS A 164 -2.45 -26.91 2.38
CA LYS A 164 -1.31 -26.85 1.45
C LYS A 164 -0.95 -25.42 1.02
N ILE A 165 -1.61 -24.41 1.55
CA ILE A 165 -1.34 -22.99 1.28
C ILE A 165 -1.09 -22.21 2.56
N SER A 166 -0.01 -21.45 2.54
CA SER A 166 0.37 -20.50 3.59
C SER A 166 0.63 -19.13 2.98
N LEU A 167 0.00 -18.10 3.54
CA LEU A 167 0.25 -16.71 3.15
C LEU A 167 1.57 -16.24 3.76
N VAL A 168 2.57 -15.99 2.91
CA VAL A 168 3.90 -15.54 3.33
C VAL A 168 3.93 -14.03 3.48
N TYR A 169 3.39 -13.31 2.50
CA TYR A 169 3.42 -11.86 2.48
C TYR A 169 2.22 -11.28 1.72
N THR A 170 1.79 -10.07 2.10
CA THR A 170 0.75 -9.32 1.39
C THR A 170 1.02 -7.82 1.48
N ASP A 171 0.78 -7.09 0.39
CA ASP A 171 0.75 -5.63 0.38
C ASP A 171 -0.41 -5.14 -0.49
N THR A 172 -1.41 -4.53 0.16
CA THR A 172 -2.58 -3.86 -0.43
C THR A 172 -3.45 -4.75 -1.33
N ASP A 173 -2.97 -5.08 -2.53
CA ASP A 173 -3.65 -5.78 -3.62
C ASP A 173 -2.83 -6.98 -4.14
N SER A 174 -1.86 -7.46 -3.36
CA SER A 174 -0.99 -8.59 -3.72
C SER A 174 -0.90 -9.65 -2.63
N PHE A 175 -0.70 -10.89 -3.06
CA PHE A 175 -0.40 -12.03 -2.19
C PHE A 175 0.87 -12.72 -2.66
N ILE A 176 1.65 -13.20 -1.70
CA ILE A 176 2.73 -14.16 -1.94
C ILE A 176 2.45 -15.37 -1.08
N TYR A 177 2.26 -16.51 -1.74
CA TYR A 177 1.91 -17.77 -1.11
C TYR A 177 3.07 -18.76 -1.18
N HIS A 178 3.18 -19.58 -0.14
CA HIS A 178 3.85 -20.87 -0.22
C HIS A 178 2.77 -21.93 -0.45
N ILE A 179 2.86 -22.62 -1.59
CA ILE A 179 1.86 -23.60 -2.04
C ILE A 179 2.55 -24.95 -2.24
N GLN A 180 1.98 -25.99 -1.66
CA GLN A 180 2.36 -27.38 -1.90
C GLN A 180 1.43 -28.00 -2.94
N THR A 181 1.93 -28.26 -4.14
CA THR A 181 1.17 -28.83 -5.26
C THR A 181 2.10 -29.61 -6.18
N GLU A 182 1.53 -30.51 -6.98
CA GLU A 182 2.29 -31.24 -8.01
C GLU A 182 2.65 -30.33 -9.19
N ASN A 183 1.74 -29.44 -9.58
CA ASN A 183 1.97 -28.52 -10.71
C ASN A 183 1.15 -27.24 -10.53
N LEU A 184 1.82 -26.16 -10.13
CA LEU A 184 1.21 -24.86 -9.88
C LEU A 184 0.50 -24.29 -11.13
N TYR A 185 1.04 -24.52 -12.32
CA TYR A 185 0.43 -24.01 -13.55
C TYR A 185 -0.88 -24.72 -13.89
N ARG A 186 -0.99 -26.02 -13.58
CA ARG A 186 -2.27 -26.73 -13.73
C ARG A 186 -3.31 -26.18 -12.77
N ASP A 187 -2.92 -25.87 -11.54
CA ASP A 187 -3.83 -25.23 -10.59
C ASP A 187 -4.24 -23.83 -11.07
N PHE A 188 -3.32 -23.06 -11.66
CA PHE A 188 -3.65 -21.76 -12.25
C PHE A 188 -4.67 -21.86 -13.40
N ALA A 189 -4.68 -22.96 -14.16
CA ALA A 189 -5.73 -23.20 -15.15
C ALA A 189 -7.12 -23.29 -14.51
N TYR A 190 -7.24 -23.86 -13.30
CA TYR A 190 -8.50 -23.89 -12.55
C TYR A 190 -8.99 -22.49 -12.17
N PHE A 191 -8.06 -21.55 -11.96
CA PHE A 191 -8.37 -20.15 -11.63
C PHE A 191 -8.41 -19.22 -12.86
N ALA A 192 -8.46 -19.75 -14.09
CA ALA A 192 -8.42 -18.93 -15.30
C ALA A 192 -9.55 -17.87 -15.38
N ASN A 193 -10.68 -18.11 -14.70
CA ASN A 193 -11.81 -17.17 -14.63
C ASN A 193 -11.52 -15.91 -13.80
N ILE A 194 -10.46 -15.90 -12.99
CA ILE A 194 -10.06 -14.76 -12.14
C ILE A 194 -8.62 -14.28 -12.38
N MET A 195 -7.87 -14.96 -13.25
CA MET A 195 -6.47 -14.66 -13.56
C MET A 195 -6.29 -14.01 -14.94
N ASP A 196 -5.30 -13.15 -15.07
CA ASP A 196 -4.81 -12.57 -16.31
C ASP A 196 -3.41 -13.15 -16.64
N PHE A 197 -3.35 -13.93 -17.72
CA PHE A 197 -2.14 -14.61 -18.18
C PHE A 197 -1.55 -13.98 -19.45
N CYS A 198 -1.93 -12.74 -19.81
CA CYS A 198 -1.52 -12.14 -21.08
C CYS A 198 -0.01 -11.92 -21.20
N ASP A 199 0.69 -11.80 -20.08
CA ASP A 199 2.12 -11.53 -20.01
C ASP A 199 2.97 -12.81 -19.88
N TYR A 200 2.34 -14.00 -19.89
CA TYR A 200 3.08 -15.27 -19.95
C TYR A 200 3.79 -15.45 -21.30
N PRO A 201 4.86 -16.27 -21.37
CA PRO A 201 5.48 -16.66 -22.63
C PRO A 201 4.45 -17.19 -23.62
N LYS A 202 4.54 -16.79 -24.89
CA LYS A 202 3.51 -17.10 -25.92
C LYS A 202 3.34 -18.59 -26.18
N ASP A 203 4.38 -19.36 -25.93
CA ASP A 203 4.46 -20.82 -26.04
C ASP A 203 3.94 -21.55 -24.79
N HIS A 204 3.69 -20.84 -23.69
CA HIS A 204 3.15 -21.42 -22.47
C HIS A 204 1.65 -21.71 -22.60
N PHE A 205 1.19 -22.88 -22.18
CA PHE A 205 -0.21 -23.33 -22.36
C PHE A 205 -1.27 -22.46 -21.64
N LEU A 206 -0.87 -21.72 -20.60
CA LEU A 206 -1.73 -20.74 -19.91
C LEU A 206 -1.82 -19.38 -20.63
N HIS A 207 -0.95 -19.09 -21.59
CA HIS A 207 -0.94 -17.79 -22.26
C HIS A 207 -2.30 -17.52 -22.91
N SER A 208 -2.96 -16.44 -22.47
CA SER A 208 -4.24 -16.02 -23.02
C SER A 208 -4.38 -14.50 -22.93
N ASN A 209 -4.88 -13.88 -24.00
CA ASN A 209 -5.22 -12.46 -24.01
C ASN A 209 -6.66 -12.19 -23.54
N GLU A 210 -7.41 -13.21 -23.14
CA GLU A 210 -8.83 -13.08 -22.78
C GLU A 210 -9.05 -12.08 -21.64
N ASN A 211 -8.21 -12.12 -20.61
CA ASN A 211 -8.37 -11.28 -19.41
C ASN A 211 -7.43 -10.07 -19.35
N LYS A 212 -6.74 -9.80 -20.47
CA LYS A 212 -5.70 -8.77 -20.58
C LYS A 212 -6.16 -7.42 -20.03
N LYS A 213 -5.59 -7.03 -18.89
CA LYS A 213 -5.86 -5.75 -18.21
C LYS A 213 -7.36 -5.51 -17.95
N LYS A 214 -8.17 -6.56 -17.81
CA LYS A 214 -9.55 -6.42 -17.35
C LYS A 214 -9.55 -6.08 -15.85
N LEU A 215 -10.54 -5.31 -15.42
CA LEU A 215 -10.64 -4.88 -14.02
C LEU A 215 -10.94 -6.08 -13.11
N GLY A 216 -10.24 -6.19 -11.98
CA GLY A 216 -10.46 -7.21 -10.96
C GLY A 216 -9.71 -8.53 -11.15
N TYR A 217 -9.13 -8.76 -12.33
CA TYR A 217 -8.35 -9.97 -12.60
C TYR A 217 -6.96 -9.89 -11.97
N LEU A 218 -6.51 -11.02 -11.44
CA LEU A 218 -5.22 -11.19 -10.78
C LEU A 218 -4.16 -11.53 -11.81
N LYS A 219 -3.03 -10.84 -11.76
CA LYS A 219 -1.85 -11.20 -12.54
C LYS A 219 -0.87 -11.98 -11.67
N ASP A 220 -0.19 -12.93 -12.27
CA ASP A 220 1.05 -13.45 -11.71
C ASP A 220 2.19 -12.48 -12.05
N GLU A 221 2.80 -11.85 -11.03
CA GLU A 221 3.85 -10.86 -11.24
C GLU A 221 5.17 -11.43 -11.75
N THR A 222 5.37 -12.75 -11.70
CA THR A 222 6.58 -13.39 -12.23
C THR A 222 6.37 -13.94 -13.64
N ASN A 223 5.19 -13.76 -14.23
CA ASN A 223 4.86 -14.21 -15.59
C ASN A 223 5.20 -15.69 -15.83
N GLY A 224 4.93 -16.53 -14.83
CA GLY A 224 5.21 -17.94 -14.86
C GLY A 224 6.66 -18.32 -14.49
N ASP A 225 7.54 -17.39 -14.15
CA ASP A 225 8.88 -17.70 -13.62
C ASP A 225 8.78 -18.14 -12.14
N PRO A 226 9.08 -19.40 -11.78
CA PRO A 226 8.86 -19.90 -10.42
C PRO A 226 9.66 -19.12 -9.38
N ILE A 227 8.99 -18.72 -8.28
CA ILE A 227 9.66 -18.17 -7.11
C ILE A 227 10.34 -19.32 -6.35
N ILE A 228 11.65 -19.19 -6.16
CA ILE A 228 12.48 -20.19 -5.47
C ILE A 228 12.91 -19.71 -4.08
N GLU A 229 12.79 -18.41 -3.79
CA GLU A 229 13.10 -17.86 -2.47
C GLU A 229 12.39 -16.53 -2.23
N ILE A 230 11.92 -16.34 -1.01
CA ILE A 230 11.45 -15.06 -0.50
C ILE A 230 12.03 -14.81 0.89
N ILE A 231 12.52 -13.59 1.11
CA ILE A 231 12.96 -13.10 2.41
C ILE A 231 12.17 -11.82 2.71
N ALA A 232 11.22 -11.90 3.64
CA ALA A 232 10.37 -10.77 4.01
C ALA A 232 10.70 -10.31 5.44
N LEU A 233 11.45 -9.22 5.57
CA LEU A 233 11.88 -8.68 6.87
C LEU A 233 10.76 -7.89 7.55
N LYS A 234 10.04 -7.06 6.79
CA LYS A 234 8.87 -6.31 7.26
C LYS A 234 8.07 -5.74 6.10
N SER A 235 6.96 -5.08 6.43
CA SER A 235 6.13 -4.36 5.46
C SER A 235 6.96 -3.43 4.55
N LYS A 236 6.94 -3.72 3.25
CA LYS A 236 7.67 -3.01 2.16
C LYS A 236 9.19 -3.13 2.27
N MET A 237 9.68 -4.23 2.85
CA MET A 237 11.09 -4.58 2.94
C MET A 237 11.26 -6.09 2.74
N TYR A 238 11.59 -6.50 1.52
CA TYR A 238 11.65 -7.91 1.13
C TYR A 238 12.49 -8.14 -0.12
N LEU A 239 12.94 -9.38 -0.30
CA LEU A 239 13.60 -9.91 -1.48
C LEU A 239 12.77 -11.07 -2.03
N ILE A 240 12.54 -11.09 -3.35
CA ILE A 240 11.95 -12.22 -4.08
C ILE A 240 12.96 -12.65 -5.14
N ARG A 241 13.25 -13.95 -5.18
CA ARG A 241 14.10 -14.56 -6.20
C ARG A 241 13.30 -15.63 -6.92
N SER A 242 13.21 -15.50 -8.22
CA SER A 242 12.72 -16.53 -9.14
C SER A 242 13.90 -17.20 -9.84
N VAL A 243 13.63 -18.17 -10.72
CA VAL A 243 14.69 -18.88 -11.45
C VAL A 243 15.53 -17.91 -12.27
N ASN A 244 14.89 -16.93 -12.93
CA ASN A 244 15.57 -16.03 -13.86
C ASN A 244 15.77 -14.60 -13.32
N ASN A 245 15.12 -14.23 -12.21
CA ASN A 245 15.10 -12.85 -11.74
C ASN A 245 15.28 -12.71 -10.22
N GLU A 246 15.74 -11.54 -9.81
CA GLU A 246 15.78 -11.13 -8.40
C GLU A 246 15.20 -9.71 -8.27
N ARG A 247 14.30 -9.53 -7.30
CA ARG A 247 13.69 -8.24 -6.97
C ARG A 247 13.88 -7.94 -5.49
N LYS A 248 14.56 -6.84 -5.21
CA LYS A 248 14.77 -6.28 -3.88
C LYS A 248 13.90 -5.05 -3.66
N THR A 249 13.27 -4.97 -2.49
CA THR A 249 12.43 -3.84 -2.08
C THR A 249 12.85 -3.41 -0.67
N ALA A 250 13.23 -2.14 -0.50
CA ALA A 250 13.51 -1.55 0.81
C ALA A 250 12.93 -0.12 0.88
N LYS A 251 11.79 0.05 1.55
CA LYS A 251 11.09 1.33 1.63
C LYS A 251 11.95 2.42 2.27
N GLY A 252 12.10 3.55 1.58
CA GLY A 252 12.84 4.72 2.07
C GLY A 252 14.31 4.75 1.65
N ILE A 253 14.79 3.66 1.02
CA ILE A 253 16.12 3.54 0.43
C ILE A 253 16.03 3.79 -1.07
N GLN A 254 17.03 4.45 -1.64
CA GLN A 254 17.04 4.77 -3.06
C GLN A 254 17.23 3.53 -3.92
N LYS A 255 16.56 3.50 -5.08
CA LYS A 255 16.53 2.33 -5.97
C LYS A 255 17.94 1.87 -6.39
N HIS A 256 18.87 2.80 -6.62
CA HIS A 256 20.24 2.44 -6.99
C HIS A 256 20.96 1.74 -5.82
N VAL A 257 20.87 2.27 -4.59
CA VAL A 257 21.43 1.64 -3.39
C VAL A 257 20.89 0.21 -3.21
N VAL A 258 19.58 0.04 -3.32
CA VAL A 258 18.93 -1.29 -3.23
C VAL A 258 19.44 -2.25 -4.30
N LYS A 259 19.70 -1.75 -5.51
CA LYS A 259 20.16 -2.59 -6.63
C LYS A 259 21.64 -2.95 -6.51
N SER A 260 22.50 -1.98 -6.20
CA SER A 260 23.95 -2.10 -6.35
C SER A 260 24.72 -2.35 -5.05
N GLN A 261 24.17 -1.99 -3.88
CA GLN A 261 24.90 -2.09 -2.61
C GLN A 261 24.31 -3.16 -1.69
N ILE A 262 22.98 -3.27 -1.63
CA ILE A 262 22.33 -4.27 -0.79
C ILE A 262 22.38 -5.63 -1.48
N LEU A 263 23.07 -6.59 -0.87
CA LEU A 263 23.21 -7.96 -1.36
C LEU A 263 22.09 -8.86 -0.83
N ARG A 264 21.92 -10.03 -1.46
CA ARG A 264 20.99 -11.06 -0.98
C ARG A 264 21.36 -11.55 0.41
N ASP A 265 22.65 -11.78 0.64
CA ASP A 265 23.12 -12.33 1.91
C ASP A 265 22.91 -11.33 3.05
N ASP A 266 22.89 -10.03 2.78
CA ASP A 266 22.49 -9.02 3.78
C ASP A 266 21.04 -9.24 4.27
N TYR A 267 20.11 -9.63 3.40
CA TYR A 267 18.73 -9.98 3.80
C TYR A 267 18.71 -11.24 4.64
N ARG A 268 19.53 -12.25 4.30
CA ARG A 268 19.62 -13.51 5.04
C ARG A 268 20.22 -13.28 6.43
N ASN A 269 21.35 -12.58 6.52
CA ASN A 269 22.00 -12.24 7.78
C ASN A 269 21.12 -11.34 8.64
N CYS A 270 20.39 -10.40 8.02
CA CYS A 270 19.40 -9.61 8.73
C CYS A 270 18.30 -10.50 9.32
N LEU A 271 17.79 -11.49 8.59
CA LEU A 271 16.75 -12.39 9.08
C LEU A 271 17.24 -13.37 10.15
N TYR A 272 18.40 -14.00 9.93
CA TYR A 272 18.86 -15.13 10.74
C TYR A 272 19.85 -14.74 11.85
N ASN A 273 20.65 -13.70 11.62
CA ASN A 273 21.70 -13.25 12.55
C ASN A 273 21.34 -11.91 13.22
N GLU A 274 20.13 -11.39 12.97
CA GLU A 274 19.64 -10.11 13.48
C GLU A 274 20.54 -8.91 13.13
N GLU A 275 21.28 -8.99 12.03
CA GLU A 275 22.19 -7.94 11.62
C GLU A 275 21.46 -6.70 11.10
N LEU A 276 21.95 -5.52 11.48
CA LEU A 276 21.39 -4.24 11.06
C LEU A 276 22.31 -3.58 10.03
N TYR A 277 21.72 -3.20 8.90
CA TYR A 277 22.47 -2.61 7.79
C TYR A 277 22.14 -1.13 7.64
N ARG A 278 23.16 -0.35 7.29
CA ARG A 278 23.07 1.09 7.03
C ARG A 278 23.71 1.39 5.70
N HIS A 279 23.04 2.23 4.93
CA HIS A 279 23.54 2.70 3.64
C HIS A 279 23.28 4.19 3.48
N THR A 280 24.15 4.84 2.71
CA THR A 280 24.04 6.26 2.42
C THR A 280 23.17 6.47 1.19
N ASN A 281 22.07 7.22 1.35
CA ASN A 281 21.31 7.75 0.23
C ASN A 281 21.89 9.11 -0.19
N HIS A 282 21.98 9.35 -1.49
CA HIS A 282 22.35 10.64 -2.06
C HIS A 282 21.16 11.24 -2.79
N GLU A 283 20.54 12.27 -2.23
CA GLU A 283 19.38 12.93 -2.82
C GLU A 283 19.64 14.40 -3.13
N LEU A 284 19.07 14.88 -4.24
CA LEU A 284 18.93 16.31 -4.48
C LEU A 284 17.72 16.81 -3.70
N GLN A 285 17.97 17.67 -2.73
CA GLN A 285 16.92 18.31 -1.94
C GLN A 285 16.89 19.80 -2.30
N SER A 286 15.71 20.29 -2.65
CA SER A 286 15.45 21.73 -2.74
C SER A 286 14.95 22.22 -1.39
N LYS A 287 15.72 23.10 -0.75
CA LYS A 287 15.34 23.79 0.48
C LYS A 287 15.56 25.29 0.30
N ASN A 288 14.51 26.08 0.50
CA ASN A 288 14.51 27.52 0.24
C ASN A 288 14.98 27.87 -1.18
N HIS A 289 14.50 27.14 -2.18
CA HIS A 289 14.89 27.26 -3.59
C HIS A 289 16.37 26.99 -3.90
N ILE A 290 17.16 26.58 -2.91
CA ILE A 290 18.55 26.13 -3.10
C ILE A 290 18.54 24.62 -3.23
N ILE A 291 18.98 24.14 -4.38
CA ILE A 291 19.20 22.71 -4.62
C ILE A 291 20.52 22.33 -3.99
N LYS A 292 20.50 21.36 -3.06
CA LYS A 292 21.67 20.80 -2.41
C LYS A 292 21.72 19.30 -2.65
N ALA A 293 22.90 18.77 -2.89
CA ALA A 293 23.15 17.34 -2.76
C ALA A 293 23.27 17.03 -1.27
N ILE A 294 22.41 16.15 -0.76
CA ILE A 294 22.41 15.70 0.63
C ILE A 294 22.71 14.22 0.66
N SER A 295 23.67 13.86 1.51
CA SER A 295 23.96 12.48 1.87
C SER A 295 23.32 12.19 3.21
N THR A 296 22.47 11.18 3.29
CA THR A 296 21.83 10.76 4.54
C THR A 296 22.06 9.27 4.75
N GLU A 297 22.72 8.91 5.85
CA GLU A 297 22.79 7.52 6.28
C GLU A 297 21.43 7.07 6.80
N LYS A 298 20.92 5.95 6.26
CA LYS A 298 19.65 5.36 6.68
C LYS A 298 19.85 3.90 7.04
N ILE A 299 19.07 3.44 8.03
CA ILE A 299 18.90 2.01 8.28
C ILE A 299 18.21 1.42 7.05
N SER A 300 18.93 0.58 6.32
CA SER A 300 18.49 -0.01 5.05
C SER A 300 17.76 -1.32 5.24
N LEU A 301 18.27 -2.18 6.13
CA LEU A 301 17.65 -3.44 6.54
C LEU A 301 17.65 -3.51 8.06
N SER A 302 16.60 -4.11 8.62
CA SER A 302 16.45 -4.26 10.06
C SER A 302 15.61 -5.51 10.35
N PRO A 303 16.03 -6.34 11.32
CA PRO A 303 15.34 -7.58 11.67
C PRO A 303 13.99 -7.35 12.34
N LEU A 304 13.77 -6.15 12.89
CA LEU A 304 12.61 -5.85 13.70
C LEU A 304 11.40 -5.47 12.84
N ASP A 305 10.39 -6.35 12.81
CA ASP A 305 9.03 -6.02 12.37
C ASP A 305 8.15 -5.62 13.57
N ASP A 306 8.02 -4.32 13.79
CA ASP A 306 7.19 -3.74 14.86
C ASP A 306 5.67 -3.86 14.66
N LYS A 307 5.22 -4.62 13.66
CA LYS A 307 3.80 -4.84 13.35
C LYS A 307 3.30 -6.24 13.67
N ARG A 308 4.19 -7.16 14.04
CA ARG A 308 3.86 -8.55 14.34
C ARG A 308 4.65 -9.04 15.54
N TRP A 309 4.18 -10.11 16.16
CA TRP A 309 4.89 -10.83 17.20
C TRP A 309 5.74 -11.92 16.56
N ALA A 310 7.06 -11.85 16.68
CA ALA A 310 7.97 -12.89 16.19
C ALA A 310 7.95 -14.09 17.15
N ILE A 311 7.78 -15.29 16.60
CA ILE A 311 7.87 -16.56 17.35
C ILE A 311 9.28 -17.12 17.20
N ASP A 312 9.76 -17.08 15.97
CA ASP A 312 11.13 -17.37 15.55
C ASP A 312 11.47 -16.41 14.38
N ASN A 313 12.59 -16.65 13.70
CA ASN A 313 13.06 -15.79 12.62
C ASN A 313 12.13 -15.76 11.39
N ILE A 314 11.22 -16.73 11.22
CA ILE A 314 10.39 -16.88 10.02
C ILE A 314 8.89 -16.81 10.36
N ASN A 315 8.49 -17.37 11.50
CA ASN A 315 7.11 -17.48 11.93
C ASN A 315 6.71 -16.30 12.82
N THR A 316 5.60 -15.67 12.47
CA THR A 316 5.09 -14.50 13.20
C THR A 316 3.58 -14.58 13.40
N HIS A 317 3.11 -14.12 14.56
CA HIS A 317 1.70 -13.94 14.85
C HIS A 317 1.28 -12.48 14.72
N ALA A 318 0.02 -12.26 14.34
CA ALA A 318 -0.58 -10.94 14.52
C ALA A 318 -0.78 -10.68 16.02
N PHE A 319 -0.76 -9.42 16.43
CA PHE A 319 -1.13 -9.10 17.81
C PHE A 319 -2.58 -9.51 18.12
N GLY A 320 -2.86 -10.00 19.31
CA GLY A 320 -4.17 -10.54 19.72
C GLY A 320 -4.41 -11.99 19.28
N HIS A 321 -3.40 -12.67 18.74
CA HIS A 321 -3.54 -14.07 18.33
C HIS A 321 -3.60 -14.99 19.57
N TYR A 322 -4.48 -15.99 19.56
CA TYR A 322 -4.73 -16.85 20.72
C TYR A 322 -3.50 -17.66 21.19
N LEU A 323 -2.51 -17.88 20.31
CA LEU A 323 -1.24 -18.52 20.66
C LEU A 323 -0.20 -17.55 21.26
N SER A 324 -0.42 -16.24 21.16
CA SER A 324 0.44 -15.23 21.75
C SER A 324 0.13 -15.14 23.25
N LYS A 325 0.72 -16.05 24.05
CA LYS A 325 0.42 -16.20 25.49
C LYS A 325 0.86 -15.03 26.39
N TYR A 326 1.53 -14.00 25.86
CA TYR A 326 2.20 -12.96 26.65
C TYR A 326 1.96 -11.52 26.16
N GLU A 327 0.72 -11.18 25.82
CA GLU A 327 0.35 -9.79 25.55
C GLU A 327 -0.19 -9.16 26.85
N ILE A 328 0.67 -8.40 27.55
CA ILE A 328 0.29 -7.46 28.63
C ILE A 328 0.01 -6.09 28.02
#